data_AF-A0A2V8DCU7-F1
#
_entry.id   AF-A0A2V8DCU7-F1
#
_cell.length_a   1.000
_cell.length_b   1.000
_cell.length_c   1.000
_cell.angle_alpha   90.00
_cell.angle_beta   90.00
_cell.angle_gamma   90.00
#
_symmetry.space_group_name_H-M   'P 1'
#
loop_
_entity.id
_entity.type
_entity.pdbx_description
1 polymer ?
#
loop_
_entity_poly.entity_id
_entity_poly.type
_entity_poly.pdbx_seq_one_letter_code
_entity_poly.pdbx_strand_id
1 'polypeptide(L)'
;FNFLFGYMNRNWEEEIDVPVGPDNGIEPGGLDQGQPTRFLPRRNRFVFRVQVPPDFGNKEMVWTLTTRGRTEKAFATLRPDYFINDVVMASETGALGAGTSS
;
A
#
# COMPACT_ATOMS: atom_id res chain seq x y z
N PHE A 1 -11.49 0.77 -10.31
CA PHE A 1 -11.37 0.65 -8.85
C PHE A 1 -10.07 1.31 -8.41
N ASN A 2 -9.89 1.61 -7.11
CA ASN A 2 -8.64 2.16 -6.59
C ASN A 2 -8.13 1.28 -5.46
N PHE A 3 -6.86 0.88 -5.55
CA PHE A 3 -6.14 0.35 -4.41
C PHE A 3 -5.49 1.49 -3.64
N LEU A 4 -5.48 1.38 -2.31
CA LEU A 4 -4.92 2.36 -1.41
C LEU A 4 -3.82 1.71 -0.60
N PHE A 5 -2.65 2.34 -0.57
CA PHE A 5 -1.50 1.83 0.15
C PHE A 5 -1.05 2.81 1.23
N GLY A 6 -0.49 2.25 2.29
CA GLY A 6 0.13 3.00 3.38
C GLY A 6 1.29 2.21 3.95
N TYR A 7 2.08 2.84 4.80
CA TYR A 7 3.22 2.21 5.42
C TYR A 7 3.38 2.63 6.88
N MET A 8 4.16 1.83 7.61
CA MET A 8 4.62 2.14 8.95
C MET A 8 6.14 2.18 8.94
N ASN A 9 6.71 3.37 8.98
CA ASN A 9 8.13 3.52 9.31
C ASN A 9 8.26 3.37 10.83
N ARG A 10 8.93 2.30 11.27
CA ARG A 10 9.06 1.98 12.70
C ARG A 10 10.00 2.93 13.43
N ASN A 11 10.79 3.72 12.71
CA ASN A 11 11.63 4.76 13.28
C ASN A 11 10.79 5.92 13.84
N TRP A 12 11.38 6.65 14.79
CA TRP A 12 10.73 7.81 15.42
C TRP A 12 11.09 9.14 14.74
N GLU A 13 12.32 9.28 14.28
CA GLU A 13 12.83 10.51 13.65
C GLU A 13 13.40 10.26 12.26
N GLU A 14 13.92 9.05 12.01
CA GLU A 14 14.59 8.75 10.76
C GLU A 14 13.63 8.65 9.58
N GLU A 15 13.91 9.47 8.57
CA GLU A 15 13.33 9.37 7.23
C GLU A 15 14.18 8.48 6.34
N ILE A 16 13.53 7.65 5.54
CA ILE A 16 14.21 6.74 4.63
C ILE A 16 13.91 7.19 3.19
N ASP A 17 14.94 7.35 2.38
CA ASP A 17 14.78 7.62 0.95
C ASP A 17 15.05 6.35 0.14
N VAL A 18 14.07 5.92 -0.66
CA VAL A 18 14.19 4.79 -1.59
C VAL A 18 13.57 5.19 -2.94
N PRO A 19 14.38 5.41 -3.99
CA PRO A 19 13.85 5.75 -5.31
C PRO A 19 13.03 4.59 -5.88
N VAL A 20 12.12 4.91 -6.79
CA VAL A 20 11.38 3.89 -7.55
C VAL A 20 12.36 2.97 -8.26
N GLY A 21 12.17 1.66 -8.12
CA GLY A 21 13.08 0.66 -8.68
C GLY A 21 12.93 -0.71 -8.04
N PRO A 22 13.96 -1.57 -8.13
CA PRO A 22 13.92 -2.93 -7.59
C PRO A 22 13.61 -3.02 -6.09
N ASP A 23 14.01 -1.99 -5.33
CA ASP A 23 13.79 -1.89 -3.89
C ASP A 23 12.52 -1.11 -3.52
N ASN A 24 11.80 -0.55 -4.48
CA ASN A 24 10.55 0.18 -4.26
C ASN A 24 9.68 0.09 -5.53
N GLY A 25 9.05 -1.07 -5.72
CA GLY A 25 8.39 -1.43 -6.97
C GLY A 25 6.98 -1.96 -6.77
N ILE A 26 6.15 -1.79 -7.79
CA ILE A 26 4.76 -2.26 -7.80
C ILE A 26 4.54 -3.20 -8.98
N GLU A 27 3.92 -4.33 -8.70
CA GLU A 27 3.56 -5.30 -9.72
C GLU A 27 2.13 -5.80 -9.50
N PRO A 28 1.32 -5.99 -10.55
CA PRO A 28 1.55 -5.58 -11.93
C PRO A 28 1.29 -4.07 -12.12
N GLY A 29 1.94 -3.44 -13.10
CA GLY A 29 1.70 -2.02 -13.41
C GLY A 29 2.91 -1.24 -13.90
N GLY A 30 4.11 -1.81 -13.78
CA GLY A 30 5.36 -1.11 -14.09
C GLY A 30 5.97 -0.50 -12.83
N LEU A 31 7.23 -0.07 -12.93
CA LEU A 31 8.00 0.29 -11.74
C LEU A 31 7.43 1.50 -11.01
N ASP A 32 6.85 2.49 -11.70
CA ASP A 32 6.28 3.70 -11.08
C ASP A 32 4.75 3.70 -11.19
N GLN A 33 4.06 3.73 -10.05
CA GLN A 33 2.62 3.89 -9.92
C GLN A 33 2.27 5.03 -8.93
N GLY A 34 3.21 5.94 -8.67
CA GLY A 34 3.04 7.03 -7.72
C GLY A 34 3.30 6.64 -6.26
N GLN A 35 4.04 5.56 -6.02
CA GLN A 35 4.50 5.22 -4.67
C GLN A 35 5.50 6.27 -4.14
N PRO A 36 5.54 6.51 -2.82
CA PRO A 36 6.46 7.47 -2.23
C PRO A 36 7.92 7.02 -2.40
N THR A 37 8.82 7.98 -2.57
CA THR A 37 10.27 7.76 -2.56
C THR A 37 10.94 8.23 -1.27
N ARG A 38 10.20 8.96 -0.42
CA ARG A 38 10.64 9.47 0.88
C ARG A 38 9.65 9.02 1.95
N PHE A 39 10.15 8.27 2.93
CA PHE A 39 9.36 7.59 3.94
C PHE A 39 9.51 8.27 5.28
N LEU A 40 8.51 9.08 5.65
CA LEU A 40 8.45 9.81 6.92
C LEU A 40 8.32 8.85 8.10
N PRO A 41 8.69 9.26 9.33
CA PRO A 41 8.56 8.42 10.49
C PRO A 41 7.11 8.04 10.77
N ARG A 42 6.93 6.98 11.56
CA ARG A 42 5.64 6.52 12.06
C ARG A 42 4.68 6.08 10.95
N ARG A 43 3.39 6.11 11.26
CA ARG A 43 2.33 5.56 10.42
C ARG A 43 1.86 6.60 9.42
N ASN A 44 1.91 6.23 8.15
CA ASN A 44 1.46 7.03 7.03
C ASN A 44 0.39 6.23 6.28
N ARG A 45 -0.88 6.58 6.51
CA ARG A 45 -2.03 5.89 5.93
C ARG A 45 -2.39 6.50 4.58
N PHE A 46 -2.86 5.68 3.64
CA PHE A 46 -3.43 6.13 2.36
C PHE A 46 -2.52 7.09 1.57
N VAL A 47 -1.22 6.80 1.56
CA VAL A 47 -0.17 7.68 1.04
C VAL A 47 -0.27 7.84 -0.48
N PHE A 48 -0.67 6.78 -1.17
CA PHE A 48 -0.91 6.83 -2.60
C PHE A 48 -2.01 5.84 -2.99
N ARG A 49 -2.51 6.05 -4.22
CA ARG A 49 -3.56 5.23 -4.81
C ARG A 49 -3.11 4.71 -6.15
N VAL A 50 -3.47 3.47 -6.47
CA VAL A 50 -3.25 2.90 -7.81
C VAL A 50 -4.60 2.60 -8.43
N GLN A 51 -4.88 3.21 -9.57
CA GLN A 51 -6.10 2.94 -10.32
C GLN A 51 -5.94 1.62 -11.06
N VAL A 52 -6.88 0.71 -10.84
CA VAL A 52 -6.96 -0.57 -11.56
C VAL A 52 -8.23 -0.64 -12.39
N PRO A 53 -8.16 -1.27 -13.57
CA PRO A 53 -9.31 -1.35 -14.44
C PRO A 53 -10.38 -2.30 -13.85
N PRO A 54 -11.66 -2.17 -14.25
CA PRO A 54 -12.73 -2.99 -13.70
C PRO A 54 -12.56 -4.50 -13.90
N ASP A 55 -11.83 -4.88 -14.94
CA ASP A 55 -11.51 -6.24 -15.34
C ASP A 55 -10.16 -6.74 -14.78
N PHE A 56 -9.59 -6.05 -13.78
CA PHE A 56 -8.39 -6.52 -13.06
C PHE A 56 -8.58 -7.94 -12.50
N GLY A 57 -9.84 -8.31 -12.26
CA GLY A 57 -10.27 -9.66 -11.95
C GLY A 57 -9.70 -10.14 -10.63
N ASN A 58 -9.26 -11.39 -10.62
CA ASN A 58 -8.75 -12.06 -9.42
C ASN A 58 -7.23 -11.89 -9.26
N LYS A 59 -6.62 -10.86 -9.84
CA LYS A 59 -5.19 -10.59 -9.68
C LYS A 59 -4.92 -9.93 -8.34
N GLU A 60 -3.67 -9.98 -7.92
CA GLU A 60 -3.16 -9.29 -6.75
C GLU A 60 -2.11 -8.28 -7.21
N MET A 61 -2.17 -7.09 -6.62
CA MET A 61 -1.15 -6.07 -6.75
C MET A 61 -0.28 -6.08 -5.50
N VAL A 62 1.04 -6.08 -5.71
CA VAL A 62 2.05 -6.15 -4.67
C VAL A 62 2.91 -4.91 -4.76
N TRP A 63 2.94 -4.13 -3.69
CA TRP A 63 3.97 -3.12 -3.47
C TRP A 63 5.08 -3.74 -2.63
N THR A 64 6.29 -3.79 -3.18
CA THR A 64 7.49 -4.30 -2.52
C THR A 64 8.42 -3.16 -2.17
N LEU A 65 8.84 -3.11 -0.91
CA LEU A 65 9.78 -2.11 -0.40
C LEU A 65 10.92 -2.81 0.34
N THR A 66 12.15 -2.60 -0.12
CA THR A 66 13.37 -3.08 0.53
C THR A 66 14.12 -1.90 1.15
N THR A 67 14.35 -1.95 2.46
CA THR A 67 15.15 -0.96 3.18
C THR A 67 16.15 -1.68 4.06
N ARG A 68 17.42 -1.26 4.05
CA ARG A 68 18.46 -1.80 4.94
C ARG A 68 18.53 -3.35 4.94
N GLY A 69 18.34 -3.97 3.78
CA GLY A 69 18.35 -5.43 3.62
C GLY A 69 17.09 -6.17 4.12
N ARG A 70 16.03 -5.45 4.50
CA ARG A 70 14.72 -6.03 4.84
C ARG A 70 13.69 -5.66 3.80
N THR A 71 12.95 -6.66 3.33
CA THR A 71 11.88 -6.49 2.35
C THR A 71 10.52 -6.64 3.03
N GLU A 72 9.67 -5.65 2.84
CA GLU A 72 8.28 -5.62 3.27
C GLU A 72 7.38 -5.58 2.03
N LYS A 73 6.18 -6.16 2.14
CA LYS A 73 5.22 -6.23 1.03
C LYS A 73 3.82 -5.83 1.49
N ALA A 74 3.12 -5.07 0.65
CA ALA A 74 1.72 -4.75 0.82
C ALA A 74 0.93 -5.29 -0.38
N PHE A 75 -0.20 -5.95 -0.10
CA PHE A 75 -1.00 -6.66 -1.09
C PHE A 75 -2.36 -5.99 -1.26
N ALA A 76 -2.87 -5.93 -2.48
CA ALA A 76 -4.20 -5.42 -2.79
C ALA A 76 -4.88 -6.26 -3.88
N THR A 77 -6.15 -6.61 -3.66
CA THR A 77 -6.92 -7.42 -4.61
C THR A 77 -8.39 -6.98 -4.64
N LEU A 78 -9.11 -7.31 -5.72
CA LEU A 78 -10.56 -7.15 -5.83
C LEU A 78 -11.34 -8.41 -5.44
N ARG A 79 -10.64 -9.49 -5.05
CA ARG A 79 -11.22 -10.77 -4.69
C ARG A 79 -12.15 -10.68 -3.46
N PRO A 80 -13.44 -11.07 -3.58
CA PRO A 80 -14.38 -11.06 -2.45
C PRO A 80 -14.12 -12.14 -1.39
N ASP A 81 -13.45 -13.23 -1.74
CA ASP A 81 -13.14 -14.37 -0.85
C ASP A 81 -11.95 -14.10 0.08
N TYR A 82 -11.11 -13.13 -0.28
CA TYR A 82 -9.94 -12.74 0.50
C TYR A 82 -10.30 -11.98 1.79
N PHE A 83 -11.57 -11.57 1.96
CA PHE A 83 -12.04 -10.88 3.15
C PHE A 83 -12.11 -11.76 4.42
N ILE A 84 -11.86 -13.08 4.35
CA ILE A 84 -12.14 -14.01 5.47
C ILE A 84 -10.88 -14.55 6.20
N ASN A 85 -9.65 -14.29 5.75
CA ASN A 85 -8.44 -14.81 6.44
C ASN A 85 -7.36 -13.77 6.81
N ASP A 86 -7.74 -12.50 6.93
CA ASP A 86 -6.78 -11.44 7.27
C ASP A 86 -7.31 -10.48 8.32
N VAL A 87 -7.28 -10.94 9.58
CA VAL A 87 -7.38 -10.06 10.76
C VAL A 87 -6.20 -9.04 10.79
N VAL A 88 -5.33 -9.00 9.77
CA VAL A 88 -4.17 -8.10 9.65
C VAL A 88 -4.18 -7.24 8.38
N MET A 89 -4.59 -7.73 7.20
CA MET A 89 -4.32 -7.03 5.91
C MET A 89 -5.31 -5.93 5.50
N ALA A 90 -6.42 -5.77 6.24
CA ALA A 90 -7.31 -4.59 6.17
C ALA A 90 -7.49 -3.91 7.53
N SER A 91 -6.63 -4.18 8.52
CA SER A 91 -6.74 -3.61 9.88
C SER A 91 -6.58 -2.07 9.94
N GLU A 92 -6.38 -1.41 8.80
CA GLU A 92 -6.46 0.05 8.65
C GLU A 92 -7.87 0.54 8.20
N THR A 93 -8.85 -0.36 8.07
CA THR A 93 -10.29 -0.02 7.99
C THR A 93 -10.85 0.22 9.40
N GLY A 94 -10.14 1.01 10.20
CA GLY A 94 -10.66 1.54 11.47
C GLY A 94 -11.57 2.74 11.18
N ALA A 95 -12.87 2.48 11.15
CA ALA A 95 -13.97 3.45 11.09
C ALA A 95 -14.05 4.29 9.80
N LEU A 96 -14.84 3.80 8.85
CA LEU A 96 -15.79 4.68 8.15
C LEU A 96 -16.75 5.23 9.22
N GLY A 97 -16.30 6.26 9.93
CA GLY A 97 -17.20 7.14 10.66
C GLY A 97 -18.09 7.80 9.62
N ALA A 98 -19.37 7.44 9.64
CA ALA A 98 -20.41 8.14 8.93
C ALA A 98 -20.25 9.65 9.15
N GLY A 99 -19.97 10.38 8.08
CA GLY A 99 -19.84 11.82 8.07
C GLY A 99 -20.28 12.33 6.72
N THR A 100 -21.60 12.39 6.51
CA THR A 100 -22.18 13.17 5.42
C THR A 100 -21.76 14.62 5.60
N SER A 101 -21.04 15.19 4.64
CA SER A 101 -20.83 16.64 4.57
C SER A 101 -21.97 17.22 3.76
N SER A 102 -22.90 17.91 4.43
CA SER A 102 -23.64 19.02 3.84
C SER A 102 -22.81 20.29 3.99
#